data_AF-A0A267ET04-F1
#
_entry.id   AF-A0A267ET04-F1
#
_cell.length_a   1.000
_cell.length_b   1.000
_cell.length_c   1.000
_cell.angle_alpha   90.00
_cell.angle_beta   90.00
_cell.angle_gamma   90.00
#
_symmetry.space_group_name_H-M   'P 1'
#
loop_
_entity.id
_entity.type
_entity.pdbx_description
1 polymer ?
#
loop_
_entity_poly.entity_id
_entity_poly.type
_entity_poly.pdbx_seq_one_letter_code
_entity_poly.pdbx_strand_id
1 'polypeptide(L)'
;LEGSKANKKSKQKILPIAAQMSEQQQQQQQSVQQEQQEQEQQEPEQQSAEQQLPQQKQQHLSQEQELQTREALNQQTAIQFRQYAAEQHPNNAAKQQELISQLQEQHYQQYISMSYEQQLHHQREQARQLLMQRRQPNSSSPSNQEAANVAVESLDGGAETDAAGDDEAPPASADSGTAVLPISPSGDPALEGIDEPLPEMPQLIPASIWTRQNIAEFKKEILRDSKHCCIKIGSLATATVRVPTHEEGTCIVWEFATDHYDLGFGVYFEWTITPSDKVTVQISESSDEEDDDEGEDGEAPRGEGDVERPDDPERGSRRRRDDDKSIDEIIPVYRRDCHEEVYCGSHQYPGRGVYLLKFDNSYSLWRSKWLYYRVFYTR
;
A
#
# COMPACT_ATOMS: atom_id res chain seq x y z
N LEU A 1 34.55 -73.23 -74.97
CA LEU A 1 35.22 -72.54 -73.83
C LEU A 1 34.56 -71.20 -73.44
N GLU A 2 33.43 -70.79 -74.04
CA GLU A 2 33.03 -69.36 -74.03
C GLU A 2 31.98 -68.98 -72.98
N GLY A 3 31.08 -69.89 -72.57
CA GLY A 3 30.01 -69.60 -71.61
C GLY A 3 30.46 -69.04 -70.24
N SER A 4 31.72 -69.27 -69.85
CA SER A 4 32.30 -68.75 -68.60
C SER A 4 32.64 -67.25 -68.66
N LYS A 5 32.92 -66.69 -69.85
CA LYS A 5 33.34 -65.28 -69.99
C LYS A 5 32.17 -64.29 -69.94
N ALA A 6 31.01 -64.66 -70.48
CA ALA A 6 29.81 -63.82 -70.45
C ALA A 6 29.30 -63.61 -69.01
N ASN A 7 29.14 -64.69 -68.24
CA ASN A 7 28.66 -64.65 -66.86
C ASN A 7 29.58 -63.80 -65.94
N LYS A 8 30.90 -63.89 -66.11
CA LYS A 8 31.85 -63.00 -65.41
C LYS A 8 31.69 -61.52 -65.77
N LYS A 9 31.57 -61.16 -67.06
CA LYS A 9 31.39 -59.76 -67.48
C LYS A 9 30.08 -59.15 -66.98
N SER A 10 28.97 -59.89 -67.01
CA SER A 10 27.69 -59.41 -66.47
C SER A 10 27.76 -59.18 -64.97
N LYS A 11 28.31 -60.13 -64.20
CA LYS A 11 28.49 -59.96 -62.75
C LYS A 11 29.41 -58.78 -62.40
N GLN A 12 30.52 -58.60 -63.13
CA GLN A 12 31.45 -57.46 -62.91
C GLN A 12 30.83 -56.08 -63.19
N LYS A 13 29.78 -55.97 -64.01
CA LYS A 13 29.07 -54.69 -64.22
C LYS A 13 27.87 -54.47 -63.30
N ILE A 14 27.22 -55.53 -62.84
CA ILE A 14 26.05 -55.42 -61.93
C ILE A 14 26.51 -55.12 -60.50
N LEU A 15 27.62 -55.72 -60.04
CA LEU A 15 28.18 -55.49 -58.69
C LEU A 15 28.37 -54.00 -58.32
N PRO A 16 29.04 -53.14 -59.11
CA PRO A 16 29.22 -51.74 -58.75
C PRO A 16 27.91 -50.94 -58.77
N ILE A 17 26.95 -51.24 -59.66
CA ILE A 17 25.67 -50.53 -59.71
C ILE A 17 24.79 -50.91 -58.50
N ALA A 18 24.79 -52.19 -58.12
CA ALA A 18 24.13 -52.65 -56.91
C ALA A 18 24.77 -52.05 -55.65
N ALA A 19 26.10 -51.90 -55.62
CA ALA A 19 26.80 -51.22 -54.53
C ALA A 19 26.40 -49.73 -54.44
N GLN A 20 26.43 -48.98 -55.55
CA GLN A 20 26.03 -47.57 -55.55
C GLN A 20 24.57 -47.34 -55.14
N MET A 21 23.63 -48.20 -55.58
CA MET A 21 22.24 -48.11 -55.12
C MET A 21 22.11 -48.46 -53.63
N SER A 22 22.92 -49.41 -53.13
CA SER A 22 22.98 -49.72 -51.68
C SER A 22 23.54 -48.56 -50.87
N GLU A 23 24.63 -47.93 -51.31
CA GLU A 23 25.22 -46.75 -50.66
C GLU A 23 24.23 -45.57 -50.67
N GLN A 24 23.56 -45.31 -51.79
CA GLN A 24 22.58 -44.23 -51.90
C GLN A 24 21.34 -44.47 -51.03
N GLN A 25 20.85 -45.72 -50.96
CA GLN A 25 19.74 -46.09 -50.09
C GLN A 25 20.14 -46.04 -48.60
N GLN A 26 21.38 -46.40 -48.27
CA GLN A 26 21.92 -46.32 -46.92
C GLN A 26 22.16 -44.87 -46.47
N GLN A 27 22.61 -43.99 -47.38
CA GLN A 27 22.68 -42.54 -47.14
C GLN A 27 21.30 -41.92 -46.94
N GLN A 28 20.28 -42.31 -47.72
CA GLN A 28 18.90 -41.85 -47.49
C GLN A 28 18.33 -42.32 -46.16
N GLN A 29 18.62 -43.57 -45.75
CA GLN A 29 18.22 -44.06 -44.42
C GLN A 29 18.93 -43.29 -43.30
N GLN A 30 20.22 -42.99 -43.47
CA GLN A 30 20.96 -42.16 -42.51
C GLN A 30 20.42 -40.72 -42.43
N SER A 31 20.12 -40.07 -43.55
CA SER A 31 19.59 -38.70 -43.53
C SER A 31 18.21 -38.62 -42.87
N VAL A 32 17.30 -39.54 -43.19
CA VAL A 32 15.97 -39.59 -42.56
C VAL A 32 16.05 -39.94 -41.08
N GLN A 33 16.97 -40.82 -40.68
CA GLN A 33 17.19 -41.18 -39.28
C GLN A 33 17.85 -40.05 -38.48
N GLN A 34 18.72 -39.25 -39.11
CA GLN A 34 19.28 -38.04 -38.52
C GLN A 34 18.24 -36.92 -38.40
N GLU A 35 17.42 -36.69 -39.42
CA GLU A 35 16.32 -35.71 -39.42
C GLU A 35 15.25 -36.07 -38.37
N GLN A 36 14.94 -37.35 -38.18
CA GLN A 36 14.10 -37.84 -37.07
C GLN A 36 14.75 -37.60 -35.70
N GLN A 37 16.05 -37.87 -35.53
CA GLN A 37 16.73 -37.59 -34.27
C GLN A 37 16.81 -36.08 -33.98
N GLU A 38 16.94 -35.22 -34.99
CA GLU A 38 16.90 -33.77 -34.82
C GLU A 38 15.48 -33.29 -34.45
N GLN A 39 14.41 -33.90 -34.98
CA GLN A 39 13.03 -33.64 -34.55
C GLN A 39 12.74 -34.15 -33.13
N GLU A 40 13.11 -35.39 -32.77
CA GLU A 40 12.92 -35.95 -31.42
C GLU A 40 13.71 -35.17 -30.34
N GLN A 41 14.78 -34.47 -30.71
CA GLN A 41 15.50 -33.55 -29.81
C GLN A 41 14.86 -32.16 -29.76
N GLN A 42 14.36 -31.62 -30.87
CA GLN A 42 13.78 -30.27 -30.92
C GLN A 42 12.34 -30.19 -30.41
N GLU A 43 11.50 -31.20 -30.59
CA GLU A 43 10.12 -31.19 -30.05
C GLU A 43 10.08 -30.95 -28.52
N PRO A 44 10.83 -31.67 -27.66
CA PRO A 44 10.81 -31.42 -26.22
C PRO A 44 11.42 -30.06 -25.84
N GLU A 45 12.41 -29.54 -26.57
CA GLU A 45 12.93 -28.18 -26.35
C GLU A 45 11.88 -27.12 -26.70
N GLN A 46 11.18 -27.25 -27.84
CA GLN A 46 10.13 -26.32 -28.25
C GLN A 46 8.92 -26.38 -27.32
N GLN A 47 8.45 -27.57 -26.95
CA GLN A 47 7.32 -27.74 -26.01
C GLN A 47 7.67 -27.21 -24.61
N SER A 48 8.89 -27.43 -24.12
CA SER A 48 9.31 -26.90 -22.81
C SER A 48 9.56 -25.38 -22.83
N ALA A 49 10.00 -24.81 -23.95
CA ALA A 49 10.07 -23.36 -24.14
C ALA A 49 8.67 -22.72 -24.20
N GLU A 50 7.73 -23.31 -24.95
CA GLU A 50 6.36 -22.82 -25.06
C GLU A 50 5.59 -22.94 -23.74
N GLN A 51 5.84 -23.98 -22.93
CA GLN A 51 5.30 -24.10 -21.56
C GLN A 51 5.91 -23.08 -20.57
N GLN A 52 7.16 -22.65 -20.77
CA GLN A 52 7.80 -21.62 -19.93
C GLN A 52 7.38 -20.19 -20.32
N LEU A 53 6.99 -19.96 -21.58
CA LEU A 53 6.68 -18.63 -22.12
C LEU A 53 5.60 -17.86 -21.32
N PRO A 54 4.48 -18.45 -20.85
CA PRO A 54 3.50 -17.75 -20.01
C PRO A 54 4.07 -17.34 -18.66
N GLN A 55 4.92 -18.18 -18.07
CA GLN A 55 5.51 -17.96 -16.75
C GLN A 55 6.57 -16.86 -16.81
N GLN A 56 7.45 -16.86 -17.83
CA GLN A 56 8.36 -15.75 -18.10
C GLN A 56 7.61 -14.44 -18.37
N LYS A 57 6.53 -14.48 -19.17
CA LYS A 57 5.73 -13.29 -19.49
C LYS A 57 5.03 -12.71 -18.26
N GLN A 58 4.57 -13.56 -17.34
CA GLN A 58 4.01 -13.13 -16.05
C GLN A 58 5.08 -12.54 -15.12
N GLN A 59 6.27 -13.13 -15.06
CA GLN A 59 7.41 -12.59 -14.30
C GLN A 59 7.87 -11.22 -14.85
N HIS A 60 7.96 -11.06 -16.18
CA HIS A 60 8.30 -9.78 -16.80
C HIS A 60 7.27 -8.70 -16.47
N LEU A 61 5.97 -9.00 -16.59
CA LEU A 61 4.90 -8.07 -16.25
C LEU A 61 4.93 -7.68 -14.76
N SER A 62 5.26 -8.62 -13.87
CA SER A 62 5.42 -8.35 -12.44
C SER A 62 6.61 -7.44 -12.13
N GLN A 63 7.78 -7.67 -12.76
CA GLN A 63 8.95 -6.80 -12.63
C GLN A 63 8.69 -5.40 -13.22
N GLU A 64 7.97 -5.32 -14.32
CA GLU A 64 7.60 -4.04 -14.95
C GLU A 64 6.66 -3.22 -14.04
N GLN A 65 5.70 -3.87 -13.38
CA GLN A 65 4.84 -3.23 -12.37
C GLN A 65 5.61 -2.79 -11.12
N GLU A 66 6.56 -3.60 -10.64
CA GLU A 66 7.49 -3.23 -9.56
C GLU A 66 8.32 -1.99 -9.94
N LEU A 67 8.95 -1.98 -11.13
CA LEU A 67 9.77 -0.86 -11.59
C LEU A 67 8.94 0.42 -11.75
N GLN A 68 7.75 0.35 -12.35
CA GLN A 68 6.83 1.49 -12.45
C GLN A 68 6.41 2.01 -11.06
N THR A 69 6.16 1.11 -10.11
CA THR A 69 5.80 1.48 -8.72
C THR A 69 6.97 2.18 -8.03
N ARG A 70 8.19 1.61 -8.11
CA ARG A 70 9.41 2.19 -7.55
C ARG A 70 9.72 3.55 -8.17
N GLU A 71 9.58 3.71 -9.48
CA GLU A 71 9.81 5.00 -10.14
C GLU A 71 8.79 6.06 -9.71
N ALA A 72 7.49 5.72 -9.68
CA ALA A 72 6.44 6.66 -9.26
C ALA A 72 6.62 7.14 -7.81
N LEU A 73 6.90 6.23 -6.87
CA LEU A 73 7.20 6.56 -5.47
C LEU A 73 8.47 7.41 -5.36
N ASN A 74 9.50 7.10 -6.15
CA ASN A 74 10.74 7.88 -6.19
C ASN A 74 10.52 9.29 -6.73
N GLN A 75 9.71 9.47 -7.79
CA GLN A 75 9.34 10.78 -8.31
C GLN A 75 8.56 11.62 -7.27
N GLN A 76 7.64 11.00 -6.52
CA GLN A 76 6.85 11.65 -5.48
C GLN A 76 7.70 12.13 -4.28
N THR A 77 8.69 11.34 -3.86
CA THR A 77 9.52 11.60 -2.67
C THR A 77 10.86 12.30 -2.93
N ALA A 78 11.28 12.40 -4.20
CA ALA A 78 12.61 12.88 -4.60
C ALA A 78 13.03 14.24 -4.01
N ILE A 79 12.09 15.15 -3.78
CA ILE A 79 12.38 16.47 -3.21
C ILE A 79 12.66 16.34 -1.70
N GLN A 80 11.78 15.64 -0.98
CA GLN A 80 11.85 15.44 0.47
C GLN A 80 13.13 14.71 0.88
N PHE A 81 13.42 13.57 0.24
CA PHE A 81 14.62 12.78 0.54
C PHE A 81 15.91 13.55 0.18
N ARG A 82 15.89 14.38 -0.87
CA ARG A 82 17.05 15.22 -1.23
C ARG A 82 17.27 16.37 -0.24
N GLN A 83 16.21 16.97 0.28
CA GLN A 83 16.31 17.99 1.32
C GLN A 83 16.88 17.39 2.61
N TYR A 84 16.28 16.31 3.12
CA TYR A 84 16.77 15.60 4.30
C TYR A 84 18.22 15.14 4.16
N ALA A 85 18.59 14.55 3.02
CA ALA A 85 19.97 14.13 2.78
C ALA A 85 20.96 15.30 2.71
N ALA A 86 20.56 16.45 2.15
CA ALA A 86 21.37 17.66 2.15
C ALA A 86 21.58 18.26 3.54
N GLU A 87 20.58 18.14 4.44
CA GLU A 87 20.73 18.55 5.85
C GLU A 87 21.69 17.63 6.61
N GLN A 88 21.56 16.31 6.46
CA GLN A 88 22.44 15.35 7.14
C GLN A 88 23.88 15.39 6.61
N HIS A 89 24.07 15.60 5.30
CA HIS A 89 25.38 15.51 4.63
C HIS A 89 25.66 16.67 3.66
N PRO A 90 25.74 17.95 4.12
CA PRO A 90 25.74 19.13 3.24
C PRO A 90 26.82 19.13 2.15
N ASN A 91 28.04 18.67 2.48
CA ASN A 91 29.20 18.72 1.59
C ASN A 91 29.57 17.37 0.95
N ASN A 92 28.70 16.35 1.01
CA ASN A 92 29.02 15.01 0.50
C ASN A 92 27.89 14.38 -0.33
N ALA A 93 27.88 14.69 -1.63
CA ALA A 93 26.89 14.19 -2.59
C ALA A 93 26.82 12.65 -2.69
N ALA A 94 27.93 11.93 -2.47
CA ALA A 94 27.93 10.47 -2.50
C ALA A 94 27.11 9.89 -1.33
N LYS A 95 27.35 10.39 -0.11
CA LYS A 95 26.54 10.01 1.05
C LYS A 95 25.08 10.48 0.96
N GLN A 96 24.84 11.62 0.30
CA GLN A 96 23.46 12.05 0.02
C GLN A 96 22.75 11.02 -0.86
N GLN A 97 23.38 10.54 -1.94
CA GLN A 97 22.81 9.53 -2.83
C GLN A 97 22.60 8.17 -2.14
N GLU A 98 23.56 7.74 -1.31
CA GLU A 98 23.44 6.52 -0.49
C GLU A 98 22.23 6.58 0.46
N LEU A 99 22.07 7.69 1.20
CA LEU A 99 20.94 7.90 2.10
C LEU A 99 19.60 8.01 1.36
N ILE A 100 19.55 8.70 0.22
CA ILE A 100 18.34 8.76 -0.63
C ILE A 100 17.97 7.35 -1.11
N SER A 101 18.94 6.54 -1.55
CA SER A 101 18.70 5.17 -1.99
C SER A 101 18.16 4.28 -0.86
N GLN A 102 18.65 4.46 0.37
CA GLN A 102 18.15 3.72 1.54
C GLN A 102 16.71 4.11 1.90
N LEU A 103 16.40 5.41 1.88
CA LEU A 103 15.05 5.92 2.16
C LEU A 103 14.04 5.48 1.08
N GLN A 104 14.44 5.47 -0.19
CA GLN A 104 13.63 4.96 -1.31
C GLN A 104 13.31 3.47 -1.17
N GLU A 105 14.28 2.65 -0.75
CA GLU A 105 14.08 1.23 -0.51
C GLU A 105 13.12 0.99 0.68
N GLN A 106 13.33 1.67 1.81
CA GLN A 106 12.44 1.55 2.98
C GLN A 106 11.00 2.00 2.66
N HIS A 107 10.85 3.12 1.97
CA HIS A 107 9.54 3.64 1.55
C HIS A 107 8.82 2.68 0.59
N TYR A 108 9.56 2.05 -0.34
CA TYR A 108 9.01 1.02 -1.22
C TYR A 108 8.53 -0.21 -0.45
N GLN A 109 9.34 -0.72 0.49
CA GLN A 109 8.96 -1.88 1.32
C GLN A 109 7.71 -1.60 2.16
N GLN A 110 7.61 -0.42 2.78
CA GLN A 110 6.41 0.01 3.52
C GLN A 110 5.18 0.10 2.61
N TYR A 111 5.31 0.68 1.41
CA TYR A 111 4.23 0.76 0.43
C TYR A 111 3.73 -0.62 -0.01
N ILE A 112 4.63 -1.56 -0.32
CA ILE A 112 4.28 -2.92 -0.74
C ILE A 112 3.57 -3.68 0.39
N SER A 113 4.02 -3.55 1.64
CA SER A 113 3.33 -4.15 2.79
C SER A 113 1.88 -3.65 2.93
N MET A 114 1.69 -2.32 2.92
CA MET A 114 0.37 -1.70 3.01
C MET A 114 -0.54 -2.09 1.84
N SER A 115 0.01 -2.15 0.63
CA SER A 115 -0.71 -2.58 -0.58
C SER A 115 -1.19 -4.04 -0.47
N TYR A 116 -0.33 -4.93 0.02
CA TYR A 116 -0.65 -6.35 0.22
C TYR A 116 -1.73 -6.55 1.31
N GLU A 117 -1.67 -5.81 2.41
CA GLU A 117 -2.70 -5.84 3.45
C GLU A 117 -4.05 -5.30 2.94
N GLN A 118 -4.04 -4.23 2.14
CA GLN A 118 -5.23 -3.71 1.47
C GLN A 118 -5.83 -4.74 0.50
N GLN A 119 -5.00 -5.48 -0.25
CA GLN A 119 -5.44 -6.54 -1.14
C GLN A 119 -6.06 -7.72 -0.36
N LEU A 120 -5.46 -8.13 0.76
CA LEU A 120 -6.01 -9.14 1.68
C LEU A 120 -7.34 -8.69 2.30
N HIS A 121 -7.47 -7.42 2.70
CA HIS A 121 -8.71 -6.86 3.22
C HIS A 121 -9.82 -6.90 2.14
N HIS A 122 -9.50 -6.49 0.92
CA HIS A 122 -10.44 -6.54 -0.20
C HIS A 122 -10.91 -7.99 -0.50
N GLN A 123 -9.99 -8.96 -0.49
CA GLN A 123 -10.32 -10.38 -0.67
C GLN A 123 -11.21 -10.92 0.46
N ARG A 124 -10.95 -10.55 1.72
CA ARG A 124 -11.80 -10.93 2.88
C ARG A 124 -13.23 -10.39 2.74
N GLU A 125 -13.40 -9.15 2.32
CA GLU A 125 -14.73 -8.56 2.15
C GLU A 125 -15.48 -9.13 0.92
N GLN A 126 -14.79 -9.46 -0.18
CA GLN A 126 -15.40 -10.23 -1.28
C GLN A 126 -15.90 -11.61 -0.79
N ALA A 127 -15.07 -12.35 -0.06
CA ALA A 127 -15.44 -13.65 0.51
C ALA A 127 -16.62 -13.54 1.49
N ARG A 128 -16.67 -12.47 2.30
CA ARG A 128 -17.79 -12.15 3.20
C ARG A 128 -19.10 -11.91 2.44
N GLN A 129 -19.07 -11.17 1.33
CA GLN A 129 -20.25 -10.92 0.50
C GLN A 129 -20.77 -12.22 -0.14
N LEU A 130 -19.89 -13.07 -0.66
CA LEU A 130 -20.26 -14.40 -1.18
C LEU A 130 -20.86 -15.30 -0.09
N LEU A 131 -20.30 -15.28 1.12
CA LEU A 131 -20.87 -15.99 2.28
C LEU A 131 -22.23 -15.44 2.71
N MET A 132 -22.50 -14.13 2.56
CA MET A 132 -23.82 -13.55 2.80
C MET A 132 -24.85 -13.99 1.75
N GLN A 133 -24.49 -14.02 0.46
CA GLN A 133 -25.37 -14.59 -0.58
C GLN A 133 -25.68 -16.06 -0.30
N ARG A 134 -24.66 -16.87 0.06
CA ARG A 134 -24.83 -18.30 0.39
C ARG A 134 -25.52 -18.57 1.74
N ARG A 135 -25.92 -17.54 2.49
CA ARG A 135 -26.68 -17.65 3.75
C ARG A 135 -28.14 -17.20 3.64
N GLN A 136 -28.64 -16.81 2.46
CA GLN A 136 -30.08 -16.69 2.28
C GLN A 136 -30.74 -18.08 2.29
N PRO A 137 -31.71 -18.35 3.18
CA PRO A 137 -32.47 -19.60 3.13
C PRO A 137 -33.39 -19.59 1.91
N ASN A 138 -33.35 -20.68 1.13
CA ASN A 138 -34.12 -20.84 -0.10
C ASN A 138 -35.63 -20.72 0.19
N SER A 139 -36.24 -19.63 -0.28
CA SER A 139 -37.59 -19.20 0.15
C SER A 139 -38.50 -18.75 -1.01
N SER A 140 -38.33 -19.37 -2.18
CA SER A 140 -39.39 -19.41 -3.20
C SER A 140 -39.33 -20.74 -3.98
N SER A 141 -40.40 -21.53 -3.87
CA SER A 141 -40.64 -22.63 -4.82
C SER A 141 -40.94 -22.04 -6.21
N PRO A 142 -40.49 -22.66 -7.30
CA PRO A 142 -40.78 -22.17 -8.65
C PRO A 142 -42.24 -22.44 -9.03
N SER A 143 -43.10 -21.44 -8.83
CA SER A 143 -44.45 -21.41 -9.42
C SER A 143 -44.34 -21.12 -10.92
N ASN A 144 -44.97 -21.97 -11.74
CA ASN A 144 -44.75 -22.03 -13.18
C ASN A 144 -45.88 -21.35 -13.99
N GLN A 145 -45.57 -20.23 -14.67
CA GLN A 145 -46.25 -19.67 -15.86
C GLN A 145 -45.44 -18.45 -16.34
N GLU A 146 -44.88 -18.46 -17.56
CA GLU A 146 -45.47 -17.90 -18.80
C GLU A 146 -45.70 -16.37 -18.75
N ALA A 147 -45.23 -15.52 -19.68
CA ALA A 147 -44.29 -15.63 -20.82
C ALA A 147 -43.84 -14.16 -21.18
N ALA A 148 -43.01 -13.81 -22.17
CA ALA A 148 -42.45 -14.52 -23.34
C ALA A 148 -41.22 -13.76 -23.93
N ASN A 149 -40.35 -14.48 -24.66
CA ASN A 149 -39.48 -14.03 -25.77
C ASN A 149 -38.39 -12.96 -25.48
N VAL A 150 -37.21 -12.94 -26.11
CA VAL A 150 -36.75 -13.44 -27.44
C VAL A 150 -35.43 -14.22 -27.27
N ALA A 151 -35.39 -15.52 -27.60
CA ALA A 151 -34.71 -16.14 -28.77
C ALA A 151 -33.15 -15.99 -28.78
N VAL A 152 -32.34 -17.06 -28.60
CA VAL A 152 -31.96 -18.16 -29.55
C VAL A 152 -30.87 -17.67 -30.53
N GLU A 153 -29.72 -18.33 -30.79
CA GLU A 153 -29.35 -19.77 -30.96
C GLU A 153 -28.21 -20.22 -29.99
N SER A 154 -27.98 -21.48 -29.57
CA SER A 154 -28.09 -22.86 -30.14
C SER A 154 -26.86 -23.26 -30.98
N LEU A 155 -26.27 -24.49 -30.96
CA LEU A 155 -26.36 -25.76 -30.17
C LEU A 155 -24.96 -26.48 -30.33
N ASP A 156 -24.56 -27.70 -29.91
CA ASP A 156 -25.12 -28.95 -29.31
C ASP A 156 -23.94 -29.73 -28.61
N GLY A 157 -23.95 -31.00 -28.13
CA GLY A 157 -24.98 -32.05 -28.10
C GLY A 157 -24.53 -33.50 -27.73
N GLY A 158 -23.91 -33.76 -26.56
CA GLY A 158 -23.74 -35.13 -25.99
C GLY A 158 -22.44 -35.91 -26.33
N ALA A 159 -22.16 -37.08 -25.73
CA ALA A 159 -22.87 -37.86 -24.71
C ALA A 159 -21.94 -38.87 -23.95
N GLU A 160 -22.32 -39.22 -22.70
CA GLU A 160 -22.38 -40.52 -21.96
C GLU A 160 -21.38 -41.70 -22.27
N THR A 161 -21.12 -42.73 -21.44
CA THR A 161 -21.88 -43.45 -20.37
C THR A 161 -20.99 -44.09 -19.25
N ASP A 162 -21.64 -44.70 -18.23
CA ASP A 162 -21.22 -45.87 -17.39
C ASP A 162 -20.03 -45.78 -16.38
N ALA A 163 -20.01 -46.45 -15.20
CA ALA A 163 -21.04 -47.19 -14.42
C ALA A 163 -20.63 -47.44 -12.93
N ALA A 164 -21.56 -48.01 -12.15
CA ALA A 164 -21.61 -48.47 -10.72
C ALA A 164 -20.31 -48.94 -9.97
N GLY A 165 -20.29 -49.05 -8.62
CA GLY A 165 -21.31 -48.82 -7.57
C GLY A 165 -20.91 -49.37 -6.16
N ASP A 166 -21.80 -49.24 -5.16
CA ASP A 166 -21.88 -49.84 -3.80
C ASP A 166 -20.64 -49.78 -2.85
N ASP A 167 -20.65 -49.23 -1.62
CA ASP A 167 -21.48 -49.38 -0.39
C ASP A 167 -20.90 -50.43 0.62
N GLU A 168 -20.26 -49.93 1.70
CA GLU A 168 -20.36 -50.54 3.05
C GLU A 168 -20.11 -49.47 4.16
N ALA A 169 -20.44 -49.80 5.41
CA ALA A 169 -20.72 -48.87 6.52
C ALA A 169 -19.68 -48.91 7.68
N PRO A 170 -19.77 -48.04 8.72
CA PRO A 170 -18.74 -47.83 9.77
C PRO A 170 -19.01 -48.75 11.01
N PRO A 171 -18.27 -48.76 12.17
CA PRO A 171 -18.01 -47.56 13.01
C PRO A 171 -16.80 -47.53 14.01
N ALA A 172 -16.71 -46.39 14.71
CA ALA A 172 -16.45 -46.23 16.16
C ALA A 172 -15.03 -45.97 16.73
N SER A 173 -14.98 -44.86 17.48
CA SER A 173 -14.36 -44.66 18.81
C SER A 173 -12.84 -44.75 19.04
N ALA A 174 -12.24 -43.54 19.15
CA ALA A 174 -11.78 -42.95 20.42
C ALA A 174 -10.31 -43.07 20.91
N ASP A 175 -9.95 -42.00 21.64
CA ASP A 175 -8.86 -41.78 22.60
C ASP A 175 -7.42 -41.47 22.10
N SER A 176 -6.58 -41.11 23.06
CA SER A 176 -5.54 -40.08 22.97
C SER A 176 -4.12 -40.66 22.88
N GLY A 177 -3.18 -39.94 22.26
CA GLY A 177 -1.79 -40.40 22.14
C GLY A 177 -0.77 -39.32 21.81
N THR A 178 -0.07 -38.84 22.84
CA THR A 178 1.12 -37.99 22.84
C THR A 178 2.13 -38.19 21.70
N ALA A 179 2.55 -37.07 21.09
CA ALA A 179 3.90 -36.70 20.61
C ALA A 179 4.85 -37.72 19.94
N VAL A 180 5.51 -37.28 18.85
CA VAL A 180 6.98 -37.24 18.73
C VAL A 180 7.41 -36.33 17.56
N LEU A 181 8.50 -35.56 17.74
CA LEU A 181 9.16 -34.77 16.70
C LEU A 181 10.44 -35.46 16.22
N PRO A 182 10.71 -35.46 14.90
CA PRO A 182 12.06 -35.39 14.36
C PRO A 182 12.18 -34.32 13.24
N ILE A 183 13.32 -33.66 12.98
CA ILE A 183 14.65 -33.57 13.64
C ILE A 183 15.21 -32.18 13.26
N SER A 184 15.96 -31.54 14.17
CA SER A 184 16.82 -30.40 13.82
C SER A 184 18.30 -30.81 13.95
N PRO A 185 19.17 -30.51 12.97
CA PRO A 185 20.61 -30.55 13.18
C PRO A 185 21.08 -29.25 13.85
N SER A 186 21.77 -29.37 14.99
CA SER A 186 22.62 -28.32 15.54
C SER A 186 23.89 -28.17 14.70
N GLY A 187 24.57 -27.00 14.66
CA GLY A 187 24.30 -25.72 15.31
C GLY A 187 25.62 -24.97 15.57
N ASP A 188 25.59 -23.69 15.96
CA ASP A 188 26.77 -22.99 16.51
C ASP A 188 26.33 -21.82 17.43
N PRO A 189 26.82 -21.69 18.69
CA PRO A 189 26.29 -20.72 19.65
C PRO A 189 27.25 -19.54 19.94
N ALA A 190 27.16 -18.43 19.19
CA ALA A 190 28.11 -17.32 19.34
C ALA A 190 27.61 -15.88 19.05
N LEU A 191 26.30 -15.57 19.13
CA LEU A 191 25.79 -14.19 19.19
C LEU A 191 24.52 -14.07 20.06
N GLU A 192 24.68 -14.13 21.38
CA GLU A 192 23.65 -13.60 22.30
C GLU A 192 23.82 -12.08 22.40
N GLY A 193 22.82 -11.31 21.95
CA GLY A 193 22.85 -9.84 22.08
C GLY A 193 21.74 -9.14 21.29
N ILE A 194 20.70 -8.68 22.01
CA ILE A 194 19.61 -7.84 21.49
C ILE A 194 18.71 -8.55 20.46
N ASP A 195 17.97 -9.56 20.92
CA ASP A 195 16.68 -9.95 20.34
C ASP A 195 15.54 -9.35 21.19
N GLU A 196 15.62 -8.03 21.39
CA GLU A 196 14.51 -7.24 21.93
C GLU A 196 13.64 -6.85 20.74
N PRO A 197 12.38 -7.33 20.64
CA PRO A 197 11.54 -7.04 19.49
C PRO A 197 11.31 -5.53 19.41
N LEU A 198 11.82 -4.90 18.35
CA LEU A 198 11.59 -3.49 18.06
C LEU A 198 10.09 -3.21 18.18
N PRO A 199 9.67 -2.15 18.92
CA PRO A 199 8.27 -1.91 19.21
C PRO A 199 7.50 -1.80 17.89
N GLU A 200 6.56 -2.72 17.71
CA GLU A 200 5.75 -2.88 16.50
C GLU A 200 5.09 -1.55 16.16
N MET A 201 5.63 -0.84 15.16
CA MET A 201 5.23 0.53 14.88
C MET A 201 3.75 0.52 14.47
N PRO A 202 2.86 1.19 15.23
CA PRO A 202 1.43 1.03 15.07
C PRO A 202 1.01 1.50 13.67
N GLN A 203 0.47 0.57 12.88
CA GLN A 203 0.11 0.80 11.50
C GLN A 203 -0.88 1.97 11.38
N LEU A 204 -0.55 2.97 10.54
CA LEU A 204 -1.43 4.10 10.27
C LEU A 204 -2.61 3.66 9.40
N ILE A 205 -3.74 3.40 10.07
CA ILE A 205 -5.00 3.02 9.44
C ILE A 205 -5.49 4.18 8.55
N PRO A 206 -5.90 3.96 7.29
CA PRO A 206 -6.41 5.05 6.46
C PRO A 206 -7.74 5.62 7.00
N ALA A 207 -7.84 6.95 7.07
CA ALA A 207 -9.09 7.61 7.43
C ALA A 207 -10.18 7.48 6.34
N SER A 208 -11.42 7.28 6.77
CA SER A 208 -12.59 7.37 5.90
C SER A 208 -13.09 8.82 5.82
N ILE A 209 -13.48 9.27 4.62
CA ILE A 209 -14.01 10.63 4.37
C ILE A 209 -15.26 10.50 3.47
N TRP A 210 -16.31 11.25 3.78
CA TRP A 210 -17.53 11.34 2.98
C TRP A 210 -18.23 12.70 3.17
N THR A 211 -19.34 12.96 2.48
CA THR A 211 -20.10 14.22 2.60
C THR A 211 -21.59 13.98 2.88
N ARG A 212 -22.31 15.05 3.28
CA ARG A 212 -23.77 15.05 3.52
C ARG A 212 -24.41 16.37 3.06
N GLN A 213 -25.52 16.29 2.32
CA GLN A 213 -26.21 17.45 1.71
C GLN A 213 -26.98 18.36 2.69
N ASN A 214 -27.33 17.88 3.89
CA ASN A 214 -28.18 18.62 4.85
C ASN A 214 -27.43 19.74 5.63
N ILE A 215 -26.59 20.53 4.94
CA ILE A 215 -25.71 21.54 5.55
C ILE A 215 -26.46 22.59 6.40
N ALA A 216 -27.64 23.03 5.96
CA ALA A 216 -28.45 24.00 6.71
C ALA A 216 -29.06 23.42 8.00
N GLU A 217 -29.35 22.12 8.03
CA GLU A 217 -29.83 21.41 9.21
C GLU A 217 -28.70 21.22 10.22
N PHE A 218 -27.52 20.76 9.75
CA PHE A 218 -26.32 20.61 10.57
C PHE A 218 -25.89 21.93 11.23
N LYS A 219 -25.76 23.03 10.47
CA LYS A 219 -25.42 24.35 11.04
C LYS A 219 -26.41 24.79 12.13
N LYS A 220 -27.70 24.51 11.95
CA LYS A 220 -28.77 24.83 12.91
C LYS A 220 -28.73 23.92 14.15
N GLU A 221 -28.36 22.66 14.00
CA GLU A 221 -28.11 21.71 15.10
C GLU A 221 -26.94 22.20 15.97
N ILE A 222 -25.78 22.49 15.37
CA ILE A 222 -24.60 23.00 16.09
C ILE A 222 -24.92 24.32 16.83
N LEU A 223 -25.63 25.26 16.19
CA LEU A 223 -26.01 26.53 16.84
C LEU A 223 -26.98 26.38 18.02
N ARG A 224 -27.81 25.32 18.03
CA ARG A 224 -28.79 25.04 19.08
C ARG A 224 -28.16 24.28 20.25
N ASP A 225 -27.43 23.20 19.95
CA ASP A 225 -27.05 22.19 20.94
C ASP A 225 -25.57 22.30 21.36
N SER A 226 -24.70 22.70 20.44
CA SER A 226 -23.23 22.72 20.62
C SER A 226 -22.61 24.05 20.17
N LYS A 227 -23.18 25.18 20.59
CA LYS A 227 -22.77 26.52 20.13
C LYS A 227 -21.27 26.84 20.29
N HIS A 228 -20.59 26.17 21.24
CA HIS A 228 -19.14 26.30 21.43
C HIS A 228 -18.30 25.67 20.29
N CYS A 229 -18.88 24.80 19.47
CA CYS A 229 -18.29 24.26 18.25
C CYS A 229 -18.62 25.09 16.99
N CYS A 230 -19.04 26.35 17.18
CA CYS A 230 -19.15 27.36 16.12
C CYS A 230 -18.08 28.43 16.36
N ILE A 231 -17.02 28.43 15.56
CA ILE A 231 -15.87 29.32 15.73
C ILE A 231 -15.62 30.15 14.47
N LYS A 232 -15.06 31.36 14.63
CA LYS A 232 -14.61 32.21 13.53
C LYS A 232 -13.10 32.05 13.37
N ILE A 233 -12.65 31.71 12.18
CA ILE A 233 -11.23 31.67 11.80
C ILE A 233 -10.92 32.96 11.03
N GLY A 234 -9.91 33.72 11.47
CA GLY A 234 -9.46 34.96 10.84
C GLY A 234 -8.96 34.77 9.40
N SER A 235 -8.82 35.86 8.65
CA SER A 235 -7.98 35.86 7.44
C SER A 235 -6.53 35.62 7.85
N LEU A 236 -5.75 34.90 7.03
CA LEU A 236 -4.37 34.51 7.36
C LEU A 236 -4.22 33.76 8.70
N ALA A 237 -5.26 33.01 9.10
CA ALA A 237 -5.29 32.30 10.38
C ALA A 237 -5.54 30.80 10.20
N THR A 238 -5.15 30.03 11.20
CA THR A 238 -5.46 28.59 11.31
C THR A 238 -6.12 28.30 12.66
N ALA A 239 -6.96 27.28 12.72
CA ALA A 239 -7.50 26.76 13.96
C ALA A 239 -7.19 25.27 14.08
N THR A 240 -6.67 24.84 15.22
CA THR A 240 -6.44 23.42 15.53
C THR A 240 -7.38 23.00 16.65
N VAL A 241 -8.26 22.03 16.38
CA VAL A 241 -9.08 21.38 17.40
C VAL A 241 -8.34 20.12 17.85
N ARG A 242 -7.89 20.13 19.10
CA ARG A 242 -7.16 19.04 19.76
C ARG A 242 -8.15 18.11 20.47
N VAL A 243 -8.18 16.84 20.09
CA VAL A 243 -9.15 15.84 20.56
C VAL A 243 -8.39 14.62 21.11
N PRO A 244 -8.29 14.46 22.45
CA PRO A 244 -7.70 13.27 23.05
C PRO A 244 -8.48 11.99 22.71
N THR A 245 -7.78 10.85 22.62
CA THR A 245 -8.39 9.52 22.52
C THR A 245 -9.04 9.12 23.85
N HIS A 246 -10.34 8.85 23.85
CA HIS A 246 -11.06 8.40 25.04
C HIS A 246 -10.77 6.93 25.36
N GLU A 247 -10.58 6.56 26.63
CA GLU A 247 -10.23 5.17 27.00
C GLU A 247 -11.29 4.13 26.62
N GLU A 248 -12.56 4.53 26.57
CA GLU A 248 -13.67 3.69 26.11
C GLU A 248 -14.05 3.92 24.63
N GLY A 249 -13.17 4.53 23.83
CA GLY A 249 -13.37 4.78 22.41
C GLY A 249 -12.49 3.89 21.53
N THR A 250 -12.98 3.57 20.33
CA THR A 250 -12.26 2.80 19.29
C THR A 250 -11.98 3.63 18.03
N CYS A 251 -12.84 4.61 17.73
CA CYS A 251 -12.68 5.53 16.60
C CYS A 251 -13.06 6.97 16.99
N ILE A 252 -12.46 7.94 16.32
CA ILE A 252 -12.97 9.33 16.24
C ILE A 252 -13.90 9.46 15.03
N VAL A 253 -14.95 10.27 15.16
CA VAL A 253 -15.79 10.73 14.05
C VAL A 253 -15.86 12.26 14.10
N TRP A 254 -15.70 12.91 12.95
CA TRP A 254 -15.80 14.36 12.81
C TRP A 254 -16.80 14.74 11.71
N GLU A 255 -17.45 15.88 11.89
CA GLU A 255 -18.31 16.53 10.91
C GLU A 255 -18.03 18.03 10.92
N PHE A 256 -17.96 18.68 9.75
CA PHE A 256 -17.77 20.13 9.67
C PHE A 256 -18.38 20.77 8.41
N ALA A 257 -18.70 22.06 8.54
CA ALA A 257 -19.21 22.91 7.47
C ALA A 257 -18.83 24.38 7.69
N THR A 258 -18.82 25.18 6.63
CA THR A 258 -18.58 26.63 6.64
C THR A 258 -19.72 27.38 5.96
N ASP A 259 -19.82 28.70 6.16
CA ASP A 259 -20.98 29.45 5.64
C ASP A 259 -21.00 29.66 4.13
N HIS A 260 -19.96 30.25 3.55
CA HIS A 260 -20.01 30.88 2.21
C HIS A 260 -18.84 30.52 1.29
N TYR A 261 -17.83 29.81 1.80
CA TYR A 261 -16.55 29.60 1.13
C TYR A 261 -15.87 28.32 1.63
N ASP A 262 -14.99 27.76 0.82
CA ASP A 262 -14.12 26.63 1.16
C ASP A 262 -13.19 26.91 2.36
N LEU A 263 -12.63 25.83 2.92
CA LEU A 263 -11.66 25.87 4.02
C LEU A 263 -10.65 24.73 3.85
N GLY A 264 -9.38 24.95 4.21
CA GLY A 264 -8.39 23.88 4.29
C GLY A 264 -8.68 22.94 5.45
N PHE A 265 -8.63 21.63 5.22
CA PHE A 265 -8.81 20.63 6.27
C PHE A 265 -7.80 19.49 6.15
N GLY A 266 -7.16 19.17 7.28
CA GLY A 266 -6.30 18.01 7.47
C GLY A 266 -6.35 17.49 8.91
N VAL A 267 -5.83 16.28 9.13
CA VAL A 267 -5.87 15.57 10.41
C VAL A 267 -4.51 14.96 10.69
N TYR A 268 -4.00 15.20 11.90
CA TYR A 268 -2.74 14.62 12.39
C TYR A 268 -3.00 13.90 13.72
N PHE A 269 -2.08 13.04 14.14
CA PHE A 269 -2.14 12.34 15.42
C PHE A 269 -0.85 12.56 16.23
N GLU A 270 -0.97 13.22 17.37
CA GLU A 270 0.12 13.46 18.32
C GLU A 270 0.16 12.31 19.34
N TRP A 271 1.24 11.52 19.31
CA TRP A 271 1.47 10.42 20.25
C TRP A 271 1.80 10.97 21.63
N THR A 272 0.80 11.04 22.52
CA THR A 272 1.00 11.59 23.86
C THR A 272 -0.03 11.10 24.88
N ILE A 273 0.44 10.83 26.11
CA ILE A 273 -0.42 10.41 27.22
C ILE A 273 -0.97 11.67 27.92
N THR A 274 -2.07 12.20 27.39
CA THR A 274 -2.73 13.39 27.97
C THR A 274 -3.51 13.02 29.23
N PRO A 275 -3.32 13.69 30.38
CA PRO A 275 -4.04 13.38 31.63
C PRO A 275 -5.46 14.00 31.70
N SER A 276 -6.10 14.26 30.56
CA SER A 276 -7.37 14.99 30.48
C SER A 276 -8.03 14.84 29.10
N ASP A 277 -9.21 14.24 29.05
CA ASP A 277 -9.99 13.98 27.81
C ASP A 277 -10.70 15.21 27.22
N LYS A 278 -10.34 16.41 27.70
CA LYS A 278 -10.98 17.65 27.28
C LYS A 278 -10.49 18.09 25.90
N VAL A 279 -11.44 18.14 24.95
CA VAL A 279 -11.24 18.81 23.67
C VAL A 279 -10.86 20.28 23.90
N THR A 280 -9.83 20.75 23.20
CA THR A 280 -9.37 22.15 23.25
C THR A 280 -9.25 22.72 21.85
N VAL A 281 -9.41 24.04 21.72
CA VAL A 281 -9.30 24.77 20.45
C VAL A 281 -8.19 25.79 20.57
N GLN A 282 -7.27 25.78 19.62
CA GLN A 282 -6.20 26.77 19.50
C GLN A 282 -6.40 27.51 18.17
N ILE A 283 -6.36 28.84 18.20
CA ILE A 283 -6.41 29.68 17.00
C ILE A 283 -5.07 30.41 16.91
N SER A 284 -4.42 30.30 15.75
CA SER A 284 -3.15 30.93 15.44
C SER A 284 -3.36 31.85 14.24
N GLU A 285 -3.41 33.15 14.49
CA GLU A 285 -3.42 34.18 13.46
C GLU A 285 -1.95 34.52 13.13
N SER A 286 -1.55 34.51 11.85
CA SER A 286 -0.15 34.84 11.50
C SER A 286 0.05 36.35 11.54
N SER A 287 0.41 36.87 12.72
CA SER A 287 0.78 38.28 12.89
C SER A 287 2.11 38.53 12.19
N ASP A 288 2.06 39.34 11.15
CA ASP A 288 3.20 39.88 10.42
C ASP A 288 3.53 41.24 11.05
N GLU A 289 4.60 41.29 11.86
CA GLU A 289 5.09 42.50 12.51
C GLU A 289 6.59 42.64 12.22
N GLU A 290 6.90 43.06 10.99
CA GLU A 290 8.08 43.91 10.74
C GLU A 290 7.75 45.31 11.30
N ASP A 291 8.43 45.71 12.39
CA ASP A 291 8.38 47.07 12.93
C ASP A 291 9.83 47.52 13.20
N ASP A 292 10.39 48.27 12.26
CA ASP A 292 11.73 48.88 12.34
C ASP A 292 11.65 50.13 13.23
N ASP A 293 12.38 50.15 14.35
CA ASP A 293 12.62 51.38 15.14
C ASP A 293 14.13 51.58 15.36
N GLU A 294 14.69 52.62 14.72
CA GLU A 294 16.09 53.03 14.84
C GLU A 294 16.23 54.16 15.88
N GLY A 295 16.91 53.90 17.00
CA GLY A 295 17.31 54.90 17.98
C GLY A 295 17.06 54.49 19.44
N GLU A 296 17.71 55.07 20.45
CA GLU A 296 18.84 56.01 20.42
C GLU A 296 19.83 55.65 21.58
N ASP A 297 20.78 56.54 21.85
CA ASP A 297 22.05 56.44 22.56
C ASP A 297 22.12 55.85 23.99
N GLY A 298 23.35 55.47 24.41
CA GLY A 298 23.61 54.89 25.74
C GLY A 298 25.06 54.49 26.07
N GLU A 299 26.06 55.34 25.80
CA GLU A 299 27.43 55.15 26.33
C GLU A 299 27.45 55.31 27.88
N ALA A 300 28.37 54.79 28.70
CA ALA A 300 29.68 54.13 28.56
C ALA A 300 29.96 53.32 29.87
N PRO A 301 31.19 52.85 30.21
CA PRO A 301 32.43 52.70 29.44
C PRO A 301 33.03 51.27 29.49
N ARG A 302 34.17 51.07 28.82
CA ARG A 302 34.93 49.80 28.83
C ARG A 302 35.76 49.61 30.10
N GLY A 303 35.86 48.35 30.56
CA GLY A 303 36.96 47.86 31.39
C GLY A 303 37.61 46.64 30.71
N GLU A 304 38.93 46.63 30.59
CA GLU A 304 39.69 45.57 29.91
C GLU A 304 39.98 44.41 30.91
N GLY A 305 39.81 43.14 30.51
CA GLY A 305 39.72 42.06 31.51
C GLY A 305 39.82 40.57 31.09
N ASP A 306 40.37 40.25 29.91
CA ASP A 306 40.94 38.92 29.56
C ASP A 306 40.00 37.69 29.37
N VAL A 307 40.53 36.68 28.64
CA VAL A 307 40.10 35.28 28.41
C VAL A 307 38.77 35.01 27.69
N GLU A 308 38.87 34.40 26.49
CA GLU A 308 37.74 33.73 25.81
C GLU A 308 37.24 32.49 26.57
N ARG A 309 35.93 32.32 26.69
CA ARG A 309 35.30 31.04 27.04
C ARG A 309 34.07 30.77 26.15
N PRO A 310 34.03 29.66 25.39
CA PRO A 310 32.89 29.30 24.55
C PRO A 310 31.77 28.60 25.34
N ASP A 311 31.29 29.25 26.41
CA ASP A 311 30.14 28.80 27.24
C ASP A 311 29.40 30.04 27.80
N ASP A 312 28.43 30.57 27.04
CA ASP A 312 27.42 31.51 27.56
C ASP A 312 26.05 30.80 27.62
N PRO A 313 25.48 30.54 28.81
CA PRO A 313 24.22 29.85 28.95
C PRO A 313 22.96 30.75 28.93
N GLU A 314 23.08 32.09 28.92
CA GLU A 314 21.97 32.99 29.30
C GLU A 314 21.19 33.66 28.15
N ARG A 315 21.44 33.32 26.88
CA ARG A 315 20.50 33.64 25.78
C ARG A 315 19.96 32.42 25.05
N GLY A 316 19.46 31.46 25.85
CA GLY A 316 18.79 30.25 25.37
C GLY A 316 17.64 30.54 24.39
N SER A 317 17.88 30.24 23.12
CA SER A 317 16.82 30.15 22.11
C SER A 317 15.78 29.15 22.57
N ARG A 318 14.53 29.61 22.72
CA ARG A 318 13.41 28.82 23.25
C ARG A 318 12.88 27.83 22.22
N ARG A 319 13.71 26.85 21.82
CA ARG A 319 13.21 25.54 21.39
C ARG A 319 12.34 25.03 22.54
N ARG A 320 11.02 24.98 22.31
CA ARG A 320 10.09 24.59 23.36
C ARG A 320 10.28 23.11 23.68
N ARG A 321 9.88 22.71 24.88
CA ARG A 321 9.91 21.32 25.33
C ARG A 321 8.79 20.47 24.70
N ASP A 322 8.39 20.84 23.49
CA ASP A 322 7.23 20.35 22.74
C ASP A 322 7.62 19.61 21.44
N ASP A 323 8.88 19.76 20.96
CA ASP A 323 9.41 19.05 19.78
C ASP A 323 9.64 17.54 20.03
N ASP A 324 9.57 17.08 21.29
CA ASP A 324 9.69 15.67 21.69
C ASP A 324 8.33 14.96 21.61
N LYS A 325 7.72 14.99 20.42
CA LYS A 325 6.39 14.43 20.12
C LYS A 325 6.35 13.92 18.68
N SER A 326 6.22 12.60 18.51
CA SER A 326 5.88 12.05 17.19
C SER A 326 4.46 12.51 16.80
N ILE A 327 4.35 13.09 15.61
CA ILE A 327 3.10 13.55 15.02
C ILE A 327 2.98 12.95 13.62
N ASP A 328 1.99 12.08 13.45
CA ASP A 328 1.73 11.44 12.15
C ASP A 328 0.68 12.23 11.35
N GLU A 329 0.82 12.26 10.03
CA GLU A 329 -0.20 12.80 9.12
C GLU A 329 -1.18 11.71 8.71
N ILE A 330 -2.46 11.89 9.03
CA ILE A 330 -3.55 10.97 8.64
C ILE A 330 -4.26 11.51 7.38
N ILE A 331 -4.50 12.82 7.34
CA ILE A 331 -5.11 13.51 6.19
C ILE A 331 -4.29 14.78 5.93
N PRO A 332 -3.54 14.87 4.80
CA PRO A 332 -2.91 16.13 4.39
C PRO A 332 -3.91 17.27 4.25
N VAL A 333 -3.48 18.48 4.60
CA VAL A 333 -4.32 19.69 4.52
C VAL A 333 -4.62 20.00 3.05
N TYR A 334 -5.89 19.81 2.66
CA TYR A 334 -6.42 20.21 1.35
C TYR A 334 -7.68 21.05 1.51
N ARG A 335 -7.89 21.98 0.58
CA ARG A 335 -9.11 22.81 0.50
C ARG A 335 -10.32 21.92 0.23
N ARG A 336 -11.40 22.14 0.99
CA ARG A 336 -12.67 21.40 0.92
C ARG A 336 -13.81 22.38 0.72
N ASP A 337 -14.75 22.05 -0.17
CA ASP A 337 -15.92 22.88 -0.45
C ASP A 337 -17.04 22.66 0.59
N CYS A 338 -16.66 22.71 1.88
CA CYS A 338 -17.52 22.48 3.03
C CYS A 338 -18.57 23.58 3.29
N HIS A 339 -18.74 24.48 2.32
CA HIS A 339 -19.83 25.45 2.25
C HIS A 339 -21.00 24.97 1.38
N GLU A 340 -20.78 23.94 0.54
CA GLU A 340 -21.81 23.29 -0.27
C GLU A 340 -22.39 22.06 0.45
N GLU A 341 -21.53 21.17 0.95
CA GLU A 341 -21.91 19.99 1.73
C GLU A 341 -21.23 19.95 3.11
N VAL A 342 -21.81 19.24 4.08
CA VAL A 342 -21.11 18.89 5.33
C VAL A 342 -20.04 17.86 5.00
N TYR A 343 -18.79 18.11 5.35
CA TYR A 343 -17.72 17.12 5.27
C TYR A 343 -17.69 16.29 6.55
N CYS A 344 -17.58 14.98 6.38
CA CYS A 344 -17.57 13.99 7.45
C CYS A 344 -16.36 13.08 7.31
N GLY A 345 -15.94 12.47 8.41
CA GLY A 345 -14.93 11.42 8.36
C GLY A 345 -14.75 10.70 9.69
N SER A 346 -13.96 9.64 9.65
CA SER A 346 -13.63 8.84 10.83
C SER A 346 -12.26 8.18 10.71
N HIS A 347 -11.61 7.95 11.85
CA HIS A 347 -10.36 7.21 11.95
C HIS A 347 -10.39 6.29 13.17
N GLN A 348 -9.98 5.04 13.00
CA GLN A 348 -9.79 4.12 14.12
C GLN A 348 -8.57 4.54 14.94
N TYR A 349 -8.61 4.44 16.26
CA TYR A 349 -7.51 4.85 17.11
C TYR A 349 -6.27 3.99 16.83
N PRO A 350 -5.13 4.57 16.38
CA PRO A 350 -3.89 3.81 16.18
C PRO A 350 -3.22 3.50 17.53
N GLY A 351 -3.58 4.24 18.58
CA GLY A 351 -3.18 4.03 19.97
C GLY A 351 -3.72 5.15 20.85
N ARG A 352 -3.05 5.45 21.96
CA ARG A 352 -3.40 6.56 22.87
C ARG A 352 -2.67 7.83 22.44
N GLY A 353 -3.41 8.92 22.21
CA GLY A 353 -2.84 10.18 21.70
C GLY A 353 -3.86 11.31 21.60
N VAL A 354 -3.55 12.32 20.78
CA VAL A 354 -4.40 13.49 20.53
C VAL A 354 -4.50 13.73 19.03
N TYR A 355 -5.72 13.69 18.48
CA TYR A 355 -5.99 14.13 17.13
C TYR A 355 -5.89 15.66 17.03
N LEU A 356 -5.23 16.14 15.97
CA LEU A 356 -5.11 17.55 15.63
C LEU A 356 -5.89 17.79 14.34
N LEU A 357 -7.16 18.19 14.46
CA LEU A 357 -7.98 18.60 13.32
C LEU A 357 -7.58 20.03 12.95
N LYS A 358 -6.80 20.18 11.87
CA LYS A 358 -6.34 21.49 11.38
C LYS A 358 -7.34 22.05 10.38
N PHE A 359 -7.86 23.23 10.70
CA PHE A 359 -8.72 24.04 9.88
C PHE A 359 -7.93 25.27 9.40
N ASP A 360 -7.51 25.24 8.15
CA ASP A 360 -6.55 26.17 7.58
C ASP A 360 -7.25 27.25 6.74
N ASN A 361 -7.01 28.51 7.09
CA ASN A 361 -7.47 29.69 6.35
C ASN A 361 -6.31 30.65 6.00
N SER A 362 -5.06 30.18 6.08
CA SER A 362 -3.82 30.93 5.81
C SER A 362 -3.80 31.55 4.42
N TYR A 363 -4.37 30.88 3.41
CA TYR A 363 -4.45 31.35 2.03
C TYR A 363 -5.48 32.47 1.80
N SER A 364 -6.32 32.83 2.79
CA SER A 364 -7.44 33.74 2.62
C SER A 364 -7.16 35.15 3.13
N LEU A 365 -6.54 35.98 2.28
CA LEU A 365 -6.23 37.40 2.53
C LEU A 365 -7.39 38.23 3.12
N TRP A 366 -8.61 38.06 2.59
CA TRP A 366 -9.73 39.00 2.85
C TRP A 366 -10.96 38.34 3.49
N ARG A 367 -10.93 37.03 3.79
CA ARG A 367 -12.14 36.24 4.08
C ARG A 367 -11.95 35.34 5.30
N SER A 368 -12.33 35.85 6.47
CA SER A 368 -12.61 35.02 7.65
C SER A 368 -13.68 33.96 7.33
N LYS A 369 -13.60 32.78 7.93
CA LYS A 369 -14.62 31.72 7.81
C LYS A 369 -15.31 31.48 9.15
N TRP A 370 -16.63 31.31 9.14
CA TRP A 370 -17.33 30.66 10.25
C TRP A 370 -17.28 29.15 10.01
N LEU A 371 -16.73 28.42 10.98
CA LEU A 371 -16.64 26.97 11.02
C LEU A 371 -17.66 26.44 12.04
N TYR A 372 -18.52 25.55 11.56
CA TYR A 372 -19.41 24.72 12.37
C TYR A 372 -18.81 23.32 12.38
N TYR A 373 -18.52 22.77 13.56
CA TYR A 373 -17.98 21.42 13.65
C TYR A 373 -18.66 20.58 14.74
N ARG A 374 -18.50 19.27 14.65
CA ARG A 374 -18.82 18.30 15.69
C ARG A 374 -17.74 17.21 15.68
N VAL A 375 -17.34 16.77 16.87
CA VAL A 375 -16.48 15.60 17.06
C VAL A 375 -17.06 14.75 18.17
N PHE A 376 -17.00 13.43 18.00
CA PHE A 376 -17.34 12.43 19.00
C PHE A 376 -16.51 11.17 18.79
N TYR A 377 -16.56 10.24 19.73
CA TYR A 377 -15.96 8.91 19.59
C TYR A 377 -17.05 7.84 19.49
N THR A 378 -16.70 6.68 18.95
CA THR A 378 -17.54 5.47 18.92
C THR A 378 -16.86 4.30 19.64
N ARG A 379 -17.60 3.22 19.87
CA ARG A 379 -17.11 1.90 20.30
C ARG A 379 -17.24 0.91 19.16
#